data_AF-A0A8E0QJ56-F1
#
_entry.id   AF-A0A8E0QJ56-F1
#
_cell.length_a   1.000
_cell.length_b   1.000
_cell.length_c   1.000
_cell.angle_alpha   90.00
_cell.angle_beta   90.00
_cell.angle_gamma   90.00
#
_symmetry.space_group_name_H-M   'P 1'
#
loop_
_entity.id
_entity.type
_entity.pdbx_description
1 polymer ?
#
loop_
_entity_poly.entity_id
_entity_poly.type
_entity_poly.pdbx_seq_one_letter_code
_entity_poly.pdbx_strand_id
1 'polypeptide(L)'
;MGMRARIELFEQSHAEEALKIEKLEYRKALVRKRLLELKKYQNRWVREKRDQKILDRGKEELETWGNDNHKRAQKLVAPEVTRIASAMSCNKELSLDGNLLFVQDLQTHCGRDFAVVYLATKVRFKGFVPRRVAKPTLQGELEPIGP
;
A
#
# COMPACT_ATOMS: atom_id res chain seq x y z
N MET A 1 -18.18 33.36 -22.66
CA MET A 1 -18.94 32.12 -22.40
C MET A 1 -18.10 30.90 -22.76
N GLY A 2 -18.08 29.86 -21.93
CA GLY A 2 -17.34 28.62 -22.24
C GLY A 2 -18.06 27.76 -23.28
N MET A 3 -17.32 26.94 -24.04
CA MET A 3 -17.89 26.07 -25.10
C MET A 3 -19.06 25.21 -24.61
N ARG A 4 -19.04 24.74 -23.35
CA ARG A 4 -20.14 23.97 -22.75
C ARG A 4 -21.44 24.78 -22.63
N ALA A 5 -21.33 26.04 -22.21
CA ALA A 5 -22.47 26.96 -22.12
C ALA A 5 -23.00 27.35 -23.51
N ARG A 6 -22.14 27.38 -24.54
CA ARG A 6 -22.58 27.59 -25.94
C ARG A 6 -23.36 26.39 -26.48
N ILE A 7 -22.94 25.17 -26.15
CA ILE A 7 -23.67 23.95 -26.50
C ILE A 7 -25.06 23.94 -25.87
N GLU A 8 -25.16 24.27 -24.58
CA GLU A 8 -26.44 24.36 -23.86
C GLU A 8 -27.38 25.42 -24.48
N LEU A 9 -26.82 26.54 -24.95
CA LEU A 9 -27.57 27.58 -25.67
C LEU A 9 -28.07 27.08 -27.05
N PHE A 10 -27.22 26.38 -27.81
CA PHE A 10 -27.58 25.84 -29.13
C PHE A 10 -28.57 24.67 -29.05
N GLU A 11 -28.59 23.93 -27.94
CA GLU A 11 -29.61 22.92 -27.66
C GLU A 11 -31.01 23.54 -27.46
N GLN A 12 -31.06 24.75 -26.90
CA GLN A 12 -32.31 25.48 -26.67
C GLN A 12 -32.81 26.22 -27.91
N SER A 13 -31.93 26.60 -28.84
CA SER A 13 -32.29 27.38 -30.04
C SER A 13 -32.57 26.55 -31.30
N HIS A 14 -32.61 25.21 -31.20
CA HIS A 14 -32.86 24.27 -32.32
C HIS A 14 -31.95 24.45 -33.56
N ALA A 15 -30.76 25.04 -33.38
CA ALA A 15 -29.77 25.21 -34.45
C ALA A 15 -28.90 23.94 -34.62
N GLU A 16 -29.45 22.91 -35.27
CA GLU A 16 -28.82 21.57 -35.33
C GLU A 16 -27.42 21.53 -35.96
N GLU A 17 -27.19 22.23 -37.07
CA GLU A 17 -25.86 22.28 -37.73
C GLU A 17 -24.81 22.93 -36.82
N ALA A 18 -25.13 24.09 -36.25
CA ALA A 18 -24.23 24.83 -35.35
C ALA A 18 -23.93 24.02 -34.07
N LEU A 19 -24.94 23.32 -33.55
CA LEU A 19 -24.80 22.43 -32.41
C LEU A 19 -23.85 21.26 -32.69
N LYS A 20 -23.95 20.62 -33.86
CA LYS A 20 -23.06 19.52 -34.27
C LYS A 20 -21.60 19.97 -34.36
N ILE A 21 -21.36 21.14 -34.97
CA ILE A 21 -20.01 21.71 -35.12
C ILE A 21 -19.42 22.03 -33.74
N GLU A 22 -20.17 22.74 -32.90
CA GLU A 22 -19.73 23.12 -31.56
C GLU A 22 -19.44 21.90 -30.66
N LYS A 23 -20.30 20.86 -30.71
CA LYS A 23 -20.07 19.59 -29.98
C LYS A 23 -18.79 18.90 -30.45
N LEU A 24 -18.50 18.92 -31.75
CA LEU A 24 -17.28 18.34 -32.30
C LEU A 24 -16.04 19.11 -31.83
N GLU A 25 -16.09 20.44 -31.86
CA GLU A 25 -15.00 21.29 -31.36
C GLU A 25 -14.75 21.11 -29.87
N TYR A 26 -15.81 21.03 -29.06
CA TYR A 26 -15.71 20.76 -27.64
C TYR A 26 -15.04 19.40 -27.36
N ARG A 27 -15.41 18.35 -28.10
CA ARG A 27 -14.76 17.03 -27.98
C ARG A 27 -13.28 17.11 -28.32
N LYS A 28 -12.91 17.79 -29.42
CA LYS A 28 -11.50 18.00 -29.82
C LYS A 28 -10.72 18.75 -28.73
N ALA A 29 -11.29 19.83 -28.19
CA ALA A 29 -10.68 20.60 -27.11
C ALA A 29 -10.49 19.78 -25.83
N LEU A 30 -11.49 18.96 -25.48
CA LEU A 30 -11.42 18.08 -24.31
C LEU A 30 -10.32 17.04 -24.44
N VAL A 31 -10.19 16.40 -25.61
CA VAL A 31 -9.13 15.43 -25.89
C VAL A 31 -7.75 16.10 -25.79
N ARG A 32 -7.58 17.27 -26.40
CA ARG A 32 -6.32 18.04 -26.30
C ARG A 32 -5.96 18.37 -24.85
N LYS A 33 -6.94 18.82 -24.05
CA LYS A 33 -6.74 19.11 -22.62
C LYS A 33 -6.31 17.85 -21.86
N ARG A 34 -6.97 16.72 -22.07
CA ARG A 34 -6.63 15.44 -21.42
C ARG A 34 -5.21 14.98 -21.78
N LEU A 35 -4.83 15.07 -23.05
CA LEU A 35 -3.49 14.70 -23.50
C LEU A 35 -2.41 15.61 -22.89
N LEU A 36 -2.68 16.91 -22.78
CA LEU A 36 -1.75 17.85 -22.14
C LEU A 36 -1.57 17.52 -20.65
N GLU A 37 -2.65 17.25 -19.92
CA GLU A 37 -2.58 16.87 -18.50
C GLU A 37 -1.87 15.52 -18.32
N LEU A 38 -2.11 14.54 -19.21
CA LEU A 38 -1.40 13.27 -19.18
C LEU A 38 0.11 13.46 -19.38
N LYS A 39 0.52 14.29 -20.36
CA LYS A 39 1.95 14.59 -20.59
C LYS A 39 2.58 15.29 -19.40
N LYS A 40 1.87 16.22 -18.75
CA LYS A 40 2.33 16.88 -17.51
C LYS A 40 2.53 15.86 -16.39
N TYR A 41 1.57 14.95 -16.21
CA TYR A 41 1.65 13.89 -15.22
C TYR A 41 2.85 12.98 -15.49
N GLN A 42 3.01 12.50 -16.72
CA GLN A 42 4.15 11.64 -17.10
C GLN A 42 5.50 12.32 -16.84
N ASN A 43 5.63 13.59 -17.23
CA ASN A 43 6.85 14.36 -16.98
C ASN A 43 7.14 14.51 -15.48
N ARG A 44 6.10 14.73 -14.67
CA ARG A 44 6.22 14.81 -13.21
C ARG A 44 6.65 13.47 -12.63
N TRP A 45 5.98 12.40 -13.01
CA TRP A 45 6.27 11.04 -12.54
C TRP A 45 7.71 10.62 -12.87
N VAL A 46 8.19 10.91 -14.07
CA VAL A 46 9.59 10.62 -14.46
C VAL A 46 10.59 11.41 -13.60
N ARG A 47 10.28 12.68 -13.30
CA ARG A 47 11.13 13.50 -12.40
C ARG A 47 11.11 12.96 -10.98
N GLU A 48 9.93 12.73 -10.41
CA GLU A 48 9.77 12.16 -9.07
C GLU A 48 10.51 10.82 -8.94
N LYS A 49 10.41 9.93 -9.94
CA LYS A 49 11.15 8.67 -9.94
C LYS A 49 12.66 8.85 -10.02
N ARG A 50 13.14 9.81 -10.82
CA ARG A 50 14.57 10.13 -10.87
C ARG A 50 15.05 10.70 -9.54
N ASP A 51 14.30 11.65 -8.98
CA ASP A 51 14.65 12.35 -7.76
C ASP A 51 14.63 11.37 -6.58
N GLN A 52 13.62 10.50 -6.52
CA GLN A 52 13.56 9.38 -5.59
C GLN A 52 14.79 8.47 -5.73
N LYS A 53 15.16 8.08 -6.96
CA LYS A 53 16.39 7.29 -7.19
C LYS A 53 17.67 8.01 -6.75
N ILE A 54 17.73 9.35 -6.86
CA ILE A 54 18.86 10.14 -6.39
C ILE A 54 18.89 10.18 -4.86
N LEU A 55 17.73 10.35 -4.21
CA LEU A 55 17.59 10.32 -2.75
C LEU A 55 17.88 8.94 -2.15
N ASP A 56 17.57 7.89 -2.89
CA ASP A 56 17.82 6.50 -2.52
C ASP A 56 19.23 6.02 -2.91
N ARG A 57 19.99 6.83 -3.66
CA ARG A 57 21.37 6.53 -4.04
C ARG A 57 22.23 6.46 -2.78
N GLY A 58 22.72 5.26 -2.46
CA GLY A 58 23.46 4.98 -1.22
C GLY A 58 22.60 4.46 -0.05
N LYS A 59 21.28 4.32 -0.23
CA LYS A 59 20.37 3.62 0.70
C LYS A 59 20.02 2.18 0.27
N GLU A 60 20.37 1.81 -0.97
CA GLU A 60 20.07 0.49 -1.56
C GLU A 60 20.63 -0.71 -0.77
N GLU A 61 21.60 -0.53 0.13
CA GLU A 61 22.14 -1.64 0.95
C GLU A 61 21.39 -1.90 2.27
N LEU A 62 20.49 -1.00 2.71
CA LEU A 62 19.78 -1.18 4.00
C LEU A 62 18.39 -1.81 3.87
N GLU A 63 17.75 -1.74 2.69
CA GLU A 63 16.40 -2.30 2.50
C GLU A 63 16.38 -3.82 2.35
N THR A 64 17.45 -4.46 1.88
CA THR A 64 17.48 -5.92 1.75
C THR A 64 17.60 -6.60 3.12
N TRP A 65 18.41 -6.06 4.03
CA TRP A 65 18.60 -6.63 5.36
C TRP A 65 17.39 -6.39 6.28
N GLY A 66 16.78 -5.21 6.21
CA GLY A 66 15.56 -4.88 6.96
C GLY A 66 14.34 -5.67 6.47
N ASN A 67 14.17 -5.81 5.14
CA ASN A 67 13.08 -6.59 4.58
C ASN A 67 13.24 -8.08 4.87
N ASP A 68 14.45 -8.63 4.83
CA ASP A 68 14.64 -10.04 5.18
C ASP A 68 14.36 -10.29 6.65
N ASN A 69 14.76 -9.40 7.56
CA ASN A 69 14.44 -9.51 8.97
C ASN A 69 12.94 -9.35 9.24
N HIS A 70 12.28 -8.39 8.61
CA HIS A 70 10.83 -8.20 8.75
C HIS A 70 10.05 -9.38 8.15
N LYS A 71 10.40 -9.85 6.95
CA LYS A 71 9.80 -11.03 6.32
C LYS A 71 10.07 -12.29 7.12
N ARG A 72 11.25 -12.43 7.73
CA ARG A 72 11.60 -13.56 8.60
C ARG A 72 10.84 -13.51 9.91
N ALA A 73 10.72 -12.33 10.54
CA ALA A 73 9.91 -12.14 11.73
C ALA A 73 8.43 -12.39 11.43
N GLN A 74 7.93 -11.91 10.29
CA GLN A 74 6.56 -12.15 9.84
C GLN A 74 6.32 -13.64 9.55
N LYS A 75 7.28 -14.37 8.97
CA LYS A 75 7.22 -15.83 8.83
C LYS A 75 7.13 -16.56 10.17
N LEU A 76 7.78 -16.04 11.22
CA LEU A 76 7.76 -16.62 12.56
C LEU A 76 6.46 -16.31 13.31
N VAL A 77 5.99 -15.06 13.22
CA VAL A 77 4.78 -14.60 13.90
C VAL A 77 3.53 -15.07 13.17
N ALA A 78 3.54 -14.99 11.84
CA ALA A 78 2.41 -15.26 10.95
C ALA A 78 2.78 -16.21 9.79
N PRO A 79 3.04 -17.50 10.10
CA PRO A 79 3.42 -18.48 9.09
C PRO A 79 2.32 -18.72 8.05
N GLU A 80 1.04 -18.54 8.40
CA GLU A 80 -0.09 -18.71 7.48
C GLU A 80 -0.06 -17.68 6.33
N VAL A 81 0.40 -16.45 6.58
CA VAL A 81 0.57 -15.42 5.54
C VAL A 81 1.55 -15.90 4.47
N THR A 82 2.62 -16.58 4.89
CA THR A 82 3.62 -17.10 3.96
C THR A 82 3.04 -18.23 3.13
N ARG A 83 2.27 -19.13 3.74
CA ARG A 83 1.60 -20.23 3.02
C ARG A 83 0.55 -19.71 2.04
N ILE A 84 -0.27 -18.74 2.44
CA ILE A 84 -1.24 -18.07 1.56
C ILE A 84 -0.52 -17.43 0.37
N ALA A 85 0.55 -16.67 0.61
CA ALA A 85 1.32 -16.04 -0.46
C ALA A 85 1.91 -17.07 -1.43
N SER A 86 2.47 -18.17 -0.91
CA SER A 86 2.96 -19.28 -1.73
C SER A 86 1.85 -19.91 -2.57
N ALA A 87 0.69 -20.18 -1.98
CA ALA A 87 -0.46 -20.75 -2.68
C ALA A 87 -0.98 -19.81 -3.79
N MET A 88 -1.12 -18.50 -3.51
CA MET A 88 -1.57 -17.50 -4.50
C MET A 88 -0.55 -17.27 -5.62
N SER A 89 0.74 -17.45 -5.35
CA SER A 89 1.80 -17.33 -6.36
C SER A 89 1.93 -18.56 -7.26
N CYS A 90 1.27 -19.66 -6.91
CA CYS A 90 1.31 -20.90 -7.68
C CYS A 90 0.28 -20.83 -8.82
N ASN A 91 0.73 -21.02 -10.06
CA ASN A 91 -0.17 -21.09 -11.22
C ASN A 91 -0.81 -22.48 -11.40
N LYS A 92 -0.61 -23.41 -10.46
CA LYS A 92 -1.21 -24.74 -10.49
C LYS A 92 -2.44 -24.76 -9.58
N GLU A 93 -3.46 -25.50 -9.99
CA GLU A 93 -4.62 -25.78 -9.13
C GLU A 93 -4.18 -26.51 -7.86
N LEU A 94 -4.72 -26.07 -6.73
CA LEU A 94 -4.48 -26.71 -5.43
C LEU A 94 -5.28 -28.02 -5.36
N SER A 95 -4.69 -29.04 -4.75
CA SER A 95 -5.41 -30.28 -4.42
C SER A 95 -6.54 -30.01 -3.42
N LEU A 96 -7.45 -30.96 -3.23
CA LEU A 96 -8.52 -30.86 -2.22
C LEU A 96 -7.96 -30.52 -0.83
N ASP A 97 -6.94 -31.24 -0.38
CA ASP A 97 -6.26 -31.00 0.90
C ASP A 97 -5.58 -29.63 0.93
N GLY A 98 -4.99 -29.20 -0.20
CA GLY A 98 -4.39 -27.88 -0.34
C GLY A 98 -5.41 -26.75 -0.22
N ASN A 99 -6.61 -26.93 -0.76
CA ASN A 99 -7.72 -25.98 -0.63
C ASN A 99 -8.22 -25.92 0.82
N LEU A 100 -8.36 -27.05 1.51
CA LEU A 100 -8.76 -27.08 2.92
C LEU A 100 -7.75 -26.34 3.81
N LEU A 101 -6.46 -26.60 3.62
CA LEU A 101 -5.38 -25.91 4.34
C LEU A 101 -5.36 -24.40 4.04
N PHE A 102 -5.58 -24.01 2.78
CA PHE A 102 -5.63 -22.61 2.38
C PHE A 102 -6.79 -21.85 3.03
N VAL A 103 -7.98 -22.46 3.08
CA VAL A 103 -9.16 -21.86 3.74
C VAL A 103 -8.93 -21.74 5.25
N GLN A 104 -8.33 -22.76 5.87
CA GLN A 104 -7.97 -22.72 7.30
C GLN A 104 -6.96 -21.62 7.61
N ASP A 105 -5.95 -21.45 6.76
CA ASP A 105 -4.96 -20.38 6.87
C ASP A 105 -5.59 -19.00 6.72
N LEU A 106 -6.52 -18.82 5.77
CA LEU A 106 -7.28 -17.58 5.59
C LEU A 106 -8.12 -17.25 6.81
N GLN A 107 -8.86 -18.23 7.34
CA GLN A 107 -9.68 -18.04 8.54
C GLN A 107 -8.81 -17.62 9.74
N THR A 108 -7.67 -18.28 9.92
CA THR A 108 -6.72 -17.97 10.98
C THR A 108 -6.15 -16.56 10.84
N HIS A 109 -5.82 -16.15 9.61
CA HIS A 109 -5.30 -14.81 9.34
C HIS A 109 -6.36 -13.72 9.56
N CYS A 110 -7.59 -13.92 9.09
CA CYS A 110 -8.68 -12.96 9.26
C CYS A 110 -9.19 -12.87 10.71
N GLY A 111 -9.07 -13.96 11.49
CA GLY A 111 -9.45 -13.99 12.89
C GLY A 111 -8.39 -13.41 13.85
N ARG A 112 -7.24 -12.96 13.34
CA ARG A 112 -6.18 -12.40 14.17
C ARG A 112 -6.51 -11.01 14.66
N ASP A 113 -6.22 -10.78 15.93
CA ASP A 113 -6.21 -9.45 16.51
C ASP A 113 -4.85 -8.78 16.26
N PHE A 114 -4.82 -7.87 15.29
CA PHE A 114 -3.62 -7.09 14.93
C PHE A 114 -3.29 -5.98 15.95
N ALA A 115 -4.14 -5.76 16.96
CA ALA A 115 -3.84 -4.83 18.05
C ALA A 115 -2.88 -5.43 19.11
N VAL A 116 -2.62 -6.75 19.07
CA VAL A 116 -1.71 -7.44 19.98
C VAL A 116 -0.31 -7.52 19.40
N VAL A 117 0.69 -7.01 20.13
CA VAL A 117 2.11 -7.14 19.75
C VAL A 117 2.59 -8.55 20.05
N TYR A 118 2.77 -9.38 19.02
CA TYR A 118 3.36 -10.71 19.16
C TYR A 118 4.89 -10.59 19.26
N LEU A 119 5.44 -10.78 20.46
CA LEU A 119 6.89 -10.97 20.61
C LEU A 119 7.28 -12.30 19.96
N ALA A 120 8.19 -12.25 18.98
CA ALA A 120 8.79 -13.45 18.39
C ALA A 120 9.60 -14.18 19.47
N THR A 121 9.02 -15.21 20.08
CA THR A 121 9.63 -15.95 21.20
C THR A 121 10.87 -16.71 20.74
N LYS A 122 12.03 -16.09 20.97
CA LYS A 122 13.28 -16.79 21.30
C LYS A 122 13.98 -16.15 22.49
N VAL A 123 13.27 -16.01 23.62
CA VAL A 123 13.89 -16.13 24.95
C VAL A 123 12.83 -16.71 25.90
N ARG A 124 13.12 -17.87 26.51
CA ARG A 124 12.36 -18.37 27.66
C ARG A 124 12.63 -17.41 28.83
N PHE A 125 11.75 -16.44 29.06
CA PHE A 125 11.68 -15.79 30.36
C PHE A 125 10.61 -16.49 31.18
N LYS A 126 11.03 -17.10 32.30
CA LYS A 126 10.11 -17.60 33.33
C LYS A 126 9.30 -16.39 33.83
N GLY A 127 8.02 -16.40 33.48
CA GLY A 127 6.95 -15.60 34.07
C GLY A 127 6.97 -14.11 33.71
N PHE A 128 6.08 -13.68 32.82
CA PHE A 128 5.41 -12.39 32.94
C PHE A 128 4.03 -12.47 32.28
N VAL A 129 3.01 -12.22 33.09
CA VAL A 129 1.59 -12.02 32.71
C VAL A 129 1.47 -10.64 32.04
N PRO A 130 0.61 -10.45 31.02
CA PRO A 130 0.53 -9.19 30.28
C PRO A 130 0.11 -8.03 31.20
N ARG A 131 1.00 -7.05 31.37
CA ARG A 131 0.71 -5.82 32.10
C ARG A 131 0.08 -4.82 31.15
N ARG A 132 -1.15 -4.39 31.45
CA ARG A 132 -1.79 -3.24 30.80
C ARG A 132 -0.89 -2.02 30.93
N VAL A 133 -0.83 -1.26 29.84
CA VAL A 133 -0.06 -0.04 29.65
C VAL A 133 -0.24 0.93 30.82
N ALA A 134 0.86 1.24 31.53
CA ALA A 134 0.93 2.37 32.45
C ALA A 134 2.13 3.24 32.04
N LYS A 135 1.89 4.55 31.96
CA LYS A 135 2.76 5.61 31.40
C LYS A 135 4.12 5.69 32.11
N PRO A 136 5.17 6.18 31.42
CA PRO A 136 6.50 6.30 32.02
C PRO A 136 6.55 7.56 32.91
N THR A 137 7.00 7.39 34.15
CA THR A 137 7.49 8.50 34.99
C THR A 137 9.00 8.36 35.09
N LEU A 138 9.71 9.37 34.59
CA LEU A 138 11.14 9.57 34.74
C LEU A 138 11.44 9.93 36.21
N GLN A 139 12.35 9.17 36.83
CA GLN A 139 13.23 9.49 37.97
C GLN A 139 14.05 8.20 38.16
N GLY A 140 15.36 8.15 37.97
CA GLY A 140 16.38 8.99 38.57
C GLY A 140 17.15 8.13 39.58
N GLU A 141 18.48 8.17 39.50
CA GLU A 141 19.48 7.72 40.48
C GLU A 141 20.35 6.50 40.14
N LEU A 142 21.64 6.74 40.42
CA LEU A 142 22.87 6.07 40.02
C LEU A 142 23.17 4.82 40.87
N GLU A 143 23.92 3.88 40.27
CA GLU A 143 25.06 3.05 40.77
C GLU A 143 25.17 2.71 42.29
N PRO A 144 25.75 1.55 42.71
CA PRO A 144 26.98 1.02 42.11
C PRO A 144 27.15 -0.51 42.05
N ILE A 145 28.22 -0.83 41.32
CA ILE A 145 28.91 -2.10 41.12
C ILE A 145 29.53 -2.65 42.43
N GLY A 146 29.45 -3.99 42.59
CA GLY A 146 30.48 -4.82 43.25
C GLY A 146 29.94 -5.93 44.16
N PRO A 147 30.75 -6.95 44.49
CA PRO A 147 32.06 -7.35 43.95
C PRO A 147 31.99 -8.50 42.92
#